data_AF-A0A961J9C2-F1
#
_entry.id   AF-A0A961J9C2-F1
#
_cell.length_a   1.000
_cell.length_b   1.000
_cell.length_c   1.000
_cell.angle_alpha   90.00
_cell.angle_beta   90.00
_cell.angle_gamma   90.00
#
_symmetry.space_group_name_H-M   'P 1'
#
loop_
_entity.id
_entity.type
_entity.pdbx_description
1 polymer ?
#
loop_
_entity_poly.entity_id
_entity_poly.type
_entity_poly.pdbx_seq_one_letter_code
_entity_poly.pdbx_strand_id
1 'polypeptide(L)'
;MARPEKATAGGDPRETSRSQFVSVIRAAGQIARIDIAQATGVSPATVTAITAELIAAGLIEEVAPEPAPGGAGRGRPRVSLRVRGASHIVAGIKVSSATISAILVDFDGTTLGEYVAPMPKAQLSPEDLTERVVGTLRAAAGATGHEIGDLSGLGVGLSGVIDVPDGLVHWSPSLNRRNVALRDMLEAVLPMPVFLDNDVNSVAKAEQLFGEGRDARDFLVVTIEHGVGMGIVIDGQIYRGTRGCGAEFGHTKVHFDGALCRCGQRG
;
A
#
# COMPACT_ATOMS: atom_id res chain seq x y z
N MET A 1 -28.40 19.88 19.88
CA MET A 1 -27.03 19.75 20.42
C MET A 1 -26.78 18.28 20.72
N ALA A 2 -26.24 17.53 19.76
CA ALA A 2 -25.82 16.15 19.96
C ALA A 2 -24.32 16.15 20.26
N ARG A 3 -23.90 15.52 21.35
CA ARG A 3 -22.48 15.31 21.69
C ARG A 3 -21.88 14.38 20.63
N PRO A 4 -20.65 14.61 20.15
CA PRO A 4 -19.97 13.61 19.35
C PRO A 4 -19.57 12.45 20.26
N GLU A 5 -19.98 11.24 19.89
CA GLU A 5 -19.41 10.00 20.41
C GLU A 5 -17.91 10.00 20.10
N LYS A 6 -17.10 9.65 21.11
CA LYS A 6 -15.68 9.38 20.92
C LYS A 6 -15.56 8.20 19.96
N ALA A 7 -15.07 8.46 18.75
CA ALA A 7 -14.55 7.41 17.88
C ALA A 7 -13.41 6.71 18.61
N THR A 8 -13.64 5.49 19.09
CA THR A 8 -12.60 4.61 19.58
C THR A 8 -11.83 4.06 18.38
N ALA A 9 -10.84 4.82 17.91
CA ALA A 9 -9.71 4.23 17.18
C ALA A 9 -8.88 3.45 18.21
N GLY A 10 -9.28 2.21 18.49
CA GLY A 10 -8.64 1.34 19.47
C GLY A 10 -8.51 -0.06 18.91
N GLY A 11 -7.52 -0.27 18.04
CA GLY A 11 -7.04 -1.62 17.74
C GLY A 11 -6.40 -2.25 18.98
N ASP A 12 -6.23 -3.58 18.99
CA ASP A 12 -5.48 -4.24 20.07
C ASP A 12 -4.09 -3.57 20.18
N PRO A 13 -3.72 -3.02 21.36
CA PRO A 13 -2.40 -2.42 21.58
C PRO A 13 -1.25 -3.34 21.16
N ARG A 14 -1.46 -4.66 21.25
CA ARG A 14 -0.49 -5.68 20.86
C ARG A 14 -0.39 -5.83 19.34
N GLU A 15 -1.50 -5.76 18.60
CA GLU A 15 -1.50 -5.73 17.13
C GLU A 15 -0.85 -4.45 16.60
N THR A 16 -1.19 -3.31 17.20
CA THR A 16 -0.57 -2.02 16.89
C THR A 16 0.95 -2.07 17.08
N SER A 17 1.40 -2.68 18.19
CA SER A 17 2.83 -2.86 18.47
C SER A 17 3.51 -3.82 17.48
N ARG A 18 2.84 -4.90 17.07
CA ARG A 18 3.36 -5.84 16.04
C ARG A 18 3.61 -5.12 14.71
N SER A 19 2.61 -4.38 14.21
CA SER A 19 2.75 -3.62 12.96
C SER A 19 3.84 -2.55 13.06
N GLN A 20 3.93 -1.84 14.18
CA GLN A 20 4.99 -0.86 14.42
C GLN A 20 6.38 -1.51 14.37
N PHE A 21 6.55 -2.69 14.96
CA PHE A 21 7.84 -3.37 14.99
C PHE A 21 8.26 -3.86 13.61
N VAL A 22 7.35 -4.47 12.84
CA VAL A 22 7.64 -4.88 11.46
C VAL A 22 8.03 -3.66 10.62
N SER A 23 7.35 -2.52 10.80
CA SER A 23 7.69 -1.27 10.11
C SER A 23 9.10 -0.77 10.46
N VAL A 24 9.47 -0.76 11.75
CA VAL A 24 10.79 -0.32 12.21
C VAL A 24 11.90 -1.26 11.72
N ILE A 25 11.68 -2.58 11.81
CA ILE A 25 12.64 -3.59 11.34
C ILE A 25 12.86 -3.44 9.83
N ARG A 26 11.78 -3.29 9.05
CA ARG A 26 11.86 -3.08 7.60
C ARG A 26 12.61 -1.80 7.24
N ALA A 27 12.28 -0.67 7.87
CA ALA A 27 12.91 0.61 7.59
C ALA A 27 14.43 0.60 7.88
N ALA A 28 14.85 -0.17 8.88
CA ALA A 28 16.27 -0.35 9.20
C ALA A 28 16.97 -1.41 8.34
N GLY A 29 16.22 -2.27 7.64
CA GLY A 29 16.71 -3.49 6.99
C GLY A 29 17.14 -4.57 7.99
N GLN A 30 18.02 -4.21 8.92
CA GLN A 30 18.48 -5.04 10.03
C GLN A 30 18.65 -4.20 11.30
N ILE A 31 18.09 -4.64 12.42
CA ILE A 31 18.09 -3.88 13.67
C ILE A 31 18.26 -4.76 14.91
N ALA A 32 19.02 -4.31 15.91
CA ALA A 32 19.11 -5.03 17.19
C ALA A 32 17.86 -4.79 18.04
N ARG A 33 17.47 -5.79 18.86
CA ARG A 33 16.30 -5.66 19.76
C ARG A 33 16.35 -4.43 20.68
N ILE A 34 17.54 -4.05 21.13
CA ILE A 34 17.71 -2.86 21.98
C ILE A 34 17.39 -1.57 21.25
N ASP A 35 17.70 -1.49 19.96
CA ASP A 35 17.45 -0.32 19.12
C ASP A 35 15.96 -0.24 18.73
N ILE A 36 15.27 -1.38 18.61
CA ILE A 36 13.80 -1.42 18.47
C ILE A 36 13.13 -0.77 19.69
N ALA A 37 13.57 -1.09 20.91
CA ALA A 37 13.02 -0.50 22.14
C ALA A 37 13.17 1.03 22.14
N GLN A 38 14.34 1.54 21.72
CA GLN A 38 14.61 2.97 21.62
C GLN A 38 13.74 3.65 20.54
N ALA A 39 13.62 3.05 19.37
CA ALA A 39 12.85 3.59 18.25
C ALA A 39 11.33 3.61 18.51
N THR A 40 10.83 2.65 19.31
CA THR A 40 9.38 2.49 19.54
C THR A 40 8.91 3.04 20.89
N GLY A 41 9.83 3.30 21.83
CA GLY A 41 9.49 3.69 23.21
C GLY A 41 8.89 2.55 24.05
N VAL A 42 8.93 1.31 23.55
CA VAL A 42 8.35 0.13 24.20
C VAL A 42 9.38 -0.55 25.10
N SER A 43 8.93 -1.17 26.21
CA SER A 43 9.84 -1.82 27.18
C SER A 43 10.62 -3.00 26.56
N PRO A 44 11.87 -3.27 26.98
CA PRO A 44 12.66 -4.40 26.46
C PRO A 44 11.99 -5.78 26.64
N ALA A 45 11.21 -5.95 27.71
CA ALA A 45 10.46 -7.19 27.97
C ALA A 45 9.35 -7.38 26.92
N THR A 46 8.61 -6.32 26.61
CA THR A 46 7.60 -6.33 25.54
C THR A 46 8.24 -6.54 24.17
N VAL A 47 9.41 -5.93 23.91
CA VAL A 47 10.16 -6.17 22.67
C VAL A 47 10.51 -7.64 22.51
N THR A 48 10.99 -8.28 23.57
CA THR A 48 11.35 -9.70 23.58
C THR A 48 10.12 -10.58 23.28
N ALA A 49 8.99 -10.32 23.94
CA ALA A 49 7.77 -11.10 23.74
C ALA A 49 7.22 -10.98 22.30
N ILE A 50 7.08 -9.76 21.79
CA ILE A 50 6.54 -9.52 20.45
C ILE A 50 7.48 -10.05 19.36
N THR A 51 8.80 -9.84 19.48
CA THR A 51 9.75 -10.36 18.49
C THR A 51 9.78 -11.89 18.48
N ALA A 52 9.62 -12.54 19.64
CA ALA A 52 9.50 -14.00 19.68
C ALA A 52 8.23 -14.50 18.96
N GLU A 53 7.09 -13.81 19.12
CA GLU A 53 5.86 -14.12 18.39
C GLU A 53 6.02 -13.94 16.87
N LEU A 54 6.65 -12.85 16.44
CA LEU A 54 6.89 -12.58 15.02
C LEU A 54 7.85 -13.61 14.39
N ILE A 55 8.86 -14.06 15.14
CA ILE A 55 9.76 -15.15 14.71
C ILE A 55 9.00 -16.47 14.62
N ALA A 56 8.19 -16.80 15.63
CA ALA A 56 7.38 -18.02 15.64
C ALA A 56 6.36 -18.04 14.48
N ALA A 57 5.82 -16.88 14.11
CA ALA A 57 4.97 -16.71 12.93
C ALA A 57 5.75 -16.70 11.60
N GLY A 58 7.08 -16.72 11.63
CA GLY A 58 7.93 -16.71 10.43
C GLY A 58 8.01 -15.36 9.70
N LEU A 59 7.56 -14.26 10.32
CA LEU A 59 7.52 -12.93 9.70
C LEU A 59 8.86 -12.18 9.78
N ILE A 60 9.65 -12.47 10.80
CA ILE A 60 11.00 -11.94 10.99
C ILE A 60 11.95 -13.07 11.36
N GLU A 61 13.25 -12.82 11.25
CA GLU A 61 14.27 -13.78 11.62
C GLU A 61 15.49 -13.15 12.27
N GLU A 62 16.20 -13.96 13.05
CA GLU A 62 17.47 -13.58 13.64
C GLU A 62 18.59 -13.72 12.62
N VAL A 63 19.41 -12.68 12.51
CA VAL A 63 20.60 -12.65 11.66
C VAL A 63 21.82 -12.20 12.44
N ALA A 64 22.99 -12.65 11.97
CA ALA A 64 24.26 -12.18 12.49
C ALA A 64 24.36 -10.65 12.28
N PRO A 65 24.85 -9.89 13.27
CA PRO A 65 25.01 -8.45 13.12
C PRO A 65 25.97 -8.15 11.96
N GLU A 66 25.63 -7.15 11.14
CA GLU A 66 26.62 -6.63 10.20
C GLU A 66 27.84 -6.11 10.98
N PRO A 67 29.07 -6.41 10.53
CA PRO A 67 30.27 -5.90 11.18
C PRO A 67 30.29 -4.37 11.05
N ALA A 68 30.11 -3.67 12.17
CA ALA A 68 30.25 -2.22 12.22
C ALA A 68 31.67 -1.81 11.75
N PRO A 69 31.81 -0.71 10.98
CA PRO A 69 33.12 -0.13 10.73
C PRO A 69 33.70 0.35 12.07
N GLY A 70 34.71 -0.36 12.61
CA GLY A 70 35.41 0.07 13.83
C GLY A 70 35.26 -0.81 15.09
N GLY A 71 35.34 -2.14 14.93
CA GLY A 71 35.84 -3.02 15.99
C GLY A 71 34.81 -3.65 16.92
N ALA A 72 35.12 -4.88 17.34
CA ALA A 72 34.30 -5.71 18.22
C ALA A 72 34.15 -5.06 19.61
N GLY A 73 33.01 -4.41 19.85
CA GLY A 73 32.62 -3.99 21.19
C GLY A 73 32.53 -5.20 22.13
N ARG A 74 33.14 -5.10 23.31
CA ARG A 74 32.99 -6.09 24.40
C ARG A 74 31.52 -6.17 24.82
N GLY A 75 30.90 -7.33 24.65
CA GLY A 75 29.52 -7.61 25.07
C GLY A 75 28.96 -8.90 24.47
N ARG A 76 27.80 -9.35 24.96
CA ARG A 76 27.06 -10.49 24.38
C ARG A 76 26.79 -10.20 22.89
N PRO A 77 26.98 -11.18 21.97
CA PRO A 77 26.80 -10.96 20.54
C PRO A 77 25.44 -10.30 20.24
N ARG A 78 25.45 -9.23 19.44
CA ARG A 78 24.24 -8.50 19.05
C ARG A 78 23.45 -9.34 18.05
N VAL A 79 22.42 -10.06 18.50
CA VAL A 79 21.48 -10.69 17.57
C VAL A 79 20.63 -9.59 16.95
N SER A 80 20.69 -9.46 15.63
CA SER A 80 19.86 -8.52 14.89
C SER A 80 18.66 -9.23 14.32
N LEU A 81 17.61 -8.47 14.04
CA LEU A 81 16.38 -8.93 13.43
C LEU A 81 16.23 -8.28 12.06
N ARG A 82 15.73 -9.05 11.10
CA ARG A 82 15.29 -8.56 9.80
C ARG A 82 13.92 -9.14 9.45
N VAL A 83 13.21 -8.51 8.53
CA VAL A 83 11.98 -9.08 7.96
C VAL A 83 12.37 -10.31 7.13
N ARG A 84 11.60 -11.38 7.25
CA ARG A 84 11.78 -12.56 6.38
C ARG A 84 11.05 -12.31 5.07
N GLY A 85 11.77 -11.86 4.04
CA GLY A 85 11.19 -11.58 2.72
C GLY A 85 10.37 -12.74 2.15
N ALA A 86 10.90 -13.97 2.24
CA ALA A 86 10.23 -15.18 1.74
C ALA A 86 8.95 -15.61 2.50
N SER A 87 8.52 -14.87 3.54
CA SER A 87 7.32 -15.24 4.31
C SER A 87 6.01 -15.01 3.56
N HIS A 88 5.96 -14.01 2.70
CA HIS A 88 4.80 -13.66 1.89
C HIS A 88 5.24 -13.09 0.55
N ILE A 89 4.39 -13.26 -0.47
CA ILE A 89 4.50 -12.57 -1.74
C ILE A 89 3.25 -11.69 -1.89
N VAL A 90 3.43 -10.42 -2.23
CA VAL A 90 2.33 -9.46 -2.41
C VAL A 90 2.40 -8.90 -3.81
N ALA A 91 1.24 -8.69 -4.43
CA ALA A 91 1.17 -8.06 -5.74
C ALA A 91 0.58 -6.64 -5.66
N GLY A 92 1.05 -5.76 -6.54
CA GLY A 92 0.47 -4.45 -6.79
C GLY A 92 0.09 -4.31 -8.25
N ILE A 93 -1.05 -3.70 -8.55
CA ILE A 93 -1.50 -3.36 -9.90
C ILE A 93 -1.78 -1.86 -10.00
N LYS A 94 -1.26 -1.20 -11.04
CA LYS A 94 -1.67 0.17 -11.44
C LYS A 94 -2.48 0.07 -12.72
N VAL A 95 -3.73 0.55 -12.68
CA VAL A 95 -4.59 0.70 -13.85
C VAL A 95 -4.52 2.15 -14.32
N SER A 96 -3.95 2.37 -15.50
CA SER A 96 -3.93 3.69 -16.16
C SER A 96 -4.80 3.68 -17.43
N SER A 97 -4.91 4.82 -18.12
CA SER A 97 -5.68 4.90 -19.36
C SER A 97 -5.04 4.18 -20.55
N ALA A 98 -3.72 3.99 -20.54
CA ALA A 98 -2.96 3.44 -21.67
C ALA A 98 -2.33 2.08 -21.36
N THR A 99 -2.00 1.81 -20.10
CA THR A 99 -1.37 0.56 -19.66
C THR A 99 -1.95 0.08 -18.34
N ILE A 100 -1.81 -1.22 -18.11
CA ILE A 100 -1.96 -1.83 -16.80
C ILE A 100 -0.62 -2.49 -16.47
N SER A 101 -0.10 -2.20 -15.28
CA SER A 101 1.15 -2.79 -14.79
C SER A 101 0.89 -3.58 -13.52
N ALA A 102 1.65 -4.65 -13.35
CA ALA A 102 1.69 -5.47 -12.15
C ALA A 102 3.14 -5.57 -11.66
N ILE A 103 3.31 -5.60 -10.34
CA ILE A 103 4.57 -5.88 -9.66
C ILE A 103 4.33 -6.94 -8.59
N LEU A 104 5.25 -7.90 -8.46
CA LEU A 104 5.31 -8.82 -7.34
C LEU A 104 6.48 -8.43 -6.46
N VAL A 105 6.23 -8.33 -5.16
CA VAL A 105 7.23 -8.05 -4.14
C VAL A 105 7.19 -9.12 -3.07
N ASP A 106 8.34 -9.41 -2.47
CA ASP A 106 8.41 -10.24 -1.28
C ASP A 106 7.95 -9.46 -0.03
N PHE A 107 7.91 -10.14 1.12
CA PHE A 107 7.47 -9.53 2.36
C PHE A 107 8.42 -8.49 2.90
N ASP A 108 9.66 -8.35 2.41
CA ASP A 108 10.59 -7.27 2.79
C ASP A 108 10.45 -6.05 1.86
N GLY A 109 9.82 -6.23 0.70
CA GLY A 109 9.59 -5.20 -0.32
C GLY A 109 10.54 -5.34 -1.51
N THR A 110 11.27 -6.44 -1.62
CA THR A 110 12.14 -6.74 -2.76
C THR A 110 11.29 -7.12 -3.96
N THR A 111 11.52 -6.46 -5.10
CA THR A 111 10.86 -6.80 -6.36
C THR A 111 11.27 -8.18 -6.84
N LEU A 112 10.29 -9.06 -7.03
CA LEU A 112 10.45 -10.39 -7.61
C LEU A 112 10.25 -10.36 -9.13
N GLY A 113 9.35 -9.52 -9.61
CA GLY A 113 9.14 -9.30 -11.04
C GLY A 113 8.03 -8.32 -11.36
N GLU A 114 8.00 -7.91 -12.62
CA GLU A 114 7.10 -6.89 -13.15
C GLU A 114 6.52 -7.34 -14.48
N TYR A 115 5.31 -6.87 -14.76
CA TYR A 115 4.66 -7.09 -16.05
C TYR A 115 3.85 -5.86 -16.44
N VAL A 116 3.93 -5.46 -17.70
CA VAL A 116 3.19 -4.33 -18.24
C VAL A 116 2.50 -4.73 -19.53
N ALA A 117 1.23 -4.35 -19.68
CA ALA A 117 0.46 -4.62 -20.88
C ALA A 117 -0.40 -3.40 -21.29
N PRO A 118 -0.66 -3.20 -22.60
CA PRO A 118 -1.43 -2.06 -23.10
C PRO A 118 -2.93 -2.21 -22.83
N MET A 119 -3.57 -1.18 -22.31
CA MET A 119 -5.04 -1.13 -22.15
C MET A 119 -5.70 -1.11 -23.54
N PRO A 120 -6.66 -1.99 -23.82
CA PRO A 120 -7.22 -2.11 -25.17
C PRO A 120 -8.17 -0.96 -25.51
N LYS A 121 -8.74 -0.33 -24.48
CA LYS A 121 -9.64 0.83 -24.56
C LYS A 121 -9.43 1.70 -23.32
N ALA A 122 -9.76 2.98 -23.44
CA ALA A 122 -9.72 3.91 -22.32
C ALA A 122 -10.73 3.57 -21.21
N GLN A 123 -11.87 2.95 -21.57
CA GLN A 123 -12.89 2.49 -20.63
C GLN A 123 -13.24 1.03 -20.89
N LEU A 124 -13.37 0.27 -19.82
CA LEU A 124 -13.79 -1.14 -19.83
C LEU A 124 -15.10 -1.32 -19.05
N SER A 125 -15.79 -2.42 -19.32
CA SER A 125 -16.80 -2.90 -18.38
C SER A 125 -16.12 -3.36 -17.08
N PRO A 126 -16.83 -3.36 -15.94
CA PRO A 126 -16.33 -3.95 -14.70
C PRO A 126 -15.79 -5.37 -14.87
N GLU A 127 -16.47 -6.20 -15.66
CA GLU A 127 -16.11 -7.59 -15.91
C GLU A 127 -14.83 -7.65 -16.76
N ASP A 128 -14.76 -6.89 -17.86
CA ASP A 128 -13.53 -6.82 -18.69
C ASP A 128 -12.34 -6.28 -17.89
N LEU A 129 -12.54 -5.30 -17.00
CA LEU A 129 -11.47 -4.79 -16.15
C LEU A 129 -11.01 -5.84 -15.14
N THR A 130 -11.95 -6.57 -14.54
CA THR A 130 -11.66 -7.68 -13.61
C THR A 130 -10.83 -8.75 -14.32
N GLU A 131 -11.26 -9.21 -15.50
CA GLU A 131 -10.51 -10.15 -16.32
C GLU A 131 -9.13 -9.61 -16.67
N ARG A 132 -9.03 -8.32 -16.97
CA ARG A 132 -7.75 -7.69 -17.32
C ARG A 132 -6.79 -7.63 -16.14
N VAL A 133 -7.26 -7.29 -14.95
CA VAL A 133 -6.48 -7.30 -13.71
C VAL A 133 -5.97 -8.71 -13.42
N VAL A 134 -6.85 -9.72 -13.46
CA VAL A 134 -6.48 -11.12 -13.22
C VAL A 134 -5.49 -11.63 -14.26
N GLY A 135 -5.70 -11.34 -15.55
CA GLY A 135 -4.78 -11.74 -16.62
C GLY A 135 -3.39 -11.12 -16.47
N THR A 136 -3.33 -9.85 -16.08
CA THR A 136 -2.07 -9.13 -15.83
C THR A 136 -1.34 -9.73 -14.62
N LEU A 137 -2.09 -10.07 -13.56
CA LEU A 137 -1.55 -10.74 -12.37
C LEU A 137 -0.97 -12.13 -12.70
N ARG A 138 -1.71 -12.95 -13.47
CA ARG A 138 -1.24 -14.28 -13.91
C ARG A 138 0.06 -14.17 -14.71
N ALA A 139 0.14 -13.20 -15.62
CA ALA A 139 1.33 -13.00 -16.43
C ALA A 139 2.55 -12.60 -15.58
N ALA A 140 2.36 -11.71 -14.60
CA ALA A 140 3.41 -11.29 -13.68
C ALA A 140 3.90 -12.46 -12.80
N ALA A 141 2.97 -13.22 -12.20
CA ALA A 141 3.30 -14.38 -11.37
C ALA A 141 4.02 -15.46 -12.18
N GLY A 142 3.49 -15.81 -13.36
CA GLY A 142 4.09 -16.81 -14.24
C GLY A 142 5.49 -16.45 -14.73
N ALA A 143 5.76 -15.16 -14.99
CA ALA A 143 7.10 -14.69 -15.38
C ALA A 143 8.14 -14.88 -14.27
N THR A 144 7.70 -14.98 -13.02
CA THR A 144 8.55 -15.18 -11.83
C THR A 144 8.53 -16.62 -11.30
N GLY A 145 7.87 -17.56 -11.98
CA GLY A 145 7.75 -18.94 -11.53
C GLY A 145 6.80 -19.14 -10.35
N HIS A 146 5.88 -18.19 -10.12
CA HIS A 146 4.87 -18.23 -9.07
C HIS A 146 3.47 -18.44 -9.65
N GLU A 147 2.57 -18.96 -8.83
CA GLU A 147 1.15 -19.04 -9.13
C GLU A 147 0.36 -17.97 -8.37
N ILE A 148 -0.87 -17.69 -8.81
CA ILE A 148 -1.76 -16.78 -8.07
C ILE A 148 -1.99 -17.25 -6.63
N GLY A 149 -2.03 -18.56 -6.40
CA GLY A 149 -2.21 -19.13 -5.06
C GLY A 149 -1.08 -18.84 -4.08
N ASP A 150 0.10 -18.45 -4.55
CA ASP A 150 1.25 -18.11 -3.70
C ASP A 150 1.13 -16.68 -3.13
N LEU A 151 0.27 -15.84 -3.72
CA LEU A 151 0.16 -14.44 -3.35
C LEU A 151 -0.72 -14.27 -2.12
N SER A 152 -0.22 -13.53 -1.15
CA SER A 152 -0.89 -13.26 0.13
C SER A 152 -1.86 -12.08 0.08
N GLY A 153 -1.81 -11.27 -0.99
CA GLY A 153 -2.70 -10.12 -1.17
C GLY A 153 -2.42 -9.36 -2.47
N LEU A 154 -3.43 -8.60 -2.92
CA LEU A 154 -3.34 -7.74 -4.10
C LEU A 154 -3.74 -6.30 -3.76
N GLY A 155 -2.86 -5.34 -4.00
CA GLY A 155 -3.20 -3.93 -4.05
C GLY A 155 -3.54 -3.49 -5.48
N VAL A 156 -4.60 -2.73 -5.69
CA VAL A 156 -4.98 -2.16 -6.99
C VAL A 156 -5.16 -0.65 -6.86
N GLY A 157 -4.27 0.09 -7.51
CA GLY A 157 -4.35 1.54 -7.70
C GLY A 157 -5.00 1.87 -9.03
N LEU A 158 -6.02 2.71 -9.01
CA LEU A 158 -6.65 3.25 -10.23
C LEU A 158 -7.11 4.68 -10.00
N SER A 159 -7.12 5.50 -11.05
CA SER A 159 -7.69 6.84 -10.94
C SER A 159 -9.20 6.73 -10.68
N GLY A 160 -9.73 7.57 -9.79
CA GLY A 160 -11.17 7.64 -9.54
C GLY A 160 -11.53 7.93 -8.09
N VAL A 161 -12.84 8.01 -7.83
CA VAL A 161 -13.42 8.17 -6.50
C VAL A 161 -13.72 6.79 -5.95
N ILE A 162 -12.98 6.39 -4.91
CA ILE A 162 -12.99 5.03 -4.37
C ILE A 162 -13.34 5.08 -2.89
N ASP A 163 -14.45 4.44 -2.52
CA ASP A 163 -14.81 4.19 -1.14
C ASP A 163 -14.06 2.94 -0.65
N VAL A 164 -12.90 3.16 -0.03
CA VAL A 164 -11.97 2.09 0.38
C VAL A 164 -12.60 1.12 1.40
N PRO A 165 -13.30 1.57 2.47
CA PRO A 165 -14.01 0.67 3.37
C PRO A 165 -14.92 -0.33 2.65
N ASP A 166 -15.76 0.16 1.72
CA ASP A 166 -16.74 -0.66 1.01
C ASP A 166 -16.19 -1.31 -0.26
N GLY A 167 -14.97 -0.97 -0.68
CA GLY A 167 -14.36 -1.51 -1.92
C GLY A 167 -15.11 -1.06 -3.18
N LEU A 168 -15.82 0.07 -3.08
CA LEU A 168 -16.74 0.57 -4.10
C LEU A 168 -16.09 1.69 -4.90
N VAL A 169 -16.01 1.51 -6.22
CA VAL A 169 -15.56 2.56 -7.14
C VAL A 169 -16.77 3.38 -7.56
N HIS A 170 -16.96 4.56 -6.97
CA HIS A 170 -18.05 5.46 -7.33
C HIS A 170 -17.92 5.95 -8.78
N TRP A 171 -16.70 6.26 -9.20
CA TRP A 171 -16.40 6.67 -10.57
C TRP A 171 -14.92 6.45 -10.88
N SER A 172 -14.61 6.03 -12.10
CA SER A 172 -13.24 5.97 -12.62
C SER A 172 -13.26 6.27 -14.12
N PRO A 173 -12.27 7.00 -14.67
CA PRO A 173 -12.14 7.16 -16.11
C PRO A 173 -11.82 5.84 -16.85
N SER A 174 -11.43 4.78 -16.14
CA SER A 174 -11.14 3.45 -16.67
C SER A 174 -12.38 2.54 -16.76
N LEU A 175 -13.51 2.95 -16.17
CA LEU A 175 -14.75 2.17 -16.12
C LEU A 175 -15.88 2.88 -16.89
N ASN A 176 -16.68 2.10 -17.60
CA ASN A 176 -17.89 2.61 -18.28
C ASN A 176 -19.16 2.61 -17.41
N ARG A 177 -19.05 2.16 -16.15
CA ARG A 177 -20.12 2.15 -15.14
C ARG A 177 -19.69 2.89 -13.88
N ARG A 178 -20.68 3.39 -13.14
CA ARG A 178 -20.52 4.01 -11.81
C ARG A 178 -20.93 3.03 -10.72
N ASN A 179 -20.45 3.26 -9.49
CA ASN A 179 -20.79 2.46 -8.31
C ASN A 179 -20.51 0.96 -8.51
N VAL A 180 -19.27 0.64 -8.85
CA VAL A 180 -18.82 -0.72 -9.14
C VAL A 180 -18.17 -1.30 -7.89
N ALA A 181 -18.71 -2.39 -7.35
CA ALA A 181 -18.12 -3.14 -6.24
C ALA A 181 -16.91 -3.95 -6.71
N LEU A 182 -15.86 -3.25 -7.15
CA LEU A 182 -14.72 -3.85 -7.85
C LEU A 182 -13.94 -4.81 -6.96
N ARG A 183 -13.84 -4.52 -5.65
CA ARG A 183 -13.17 -5.43 -4.70
C ARG A 183 -13.88 -6.78 -4.67
N ASP A 184 -15.19 -6.78 -4.47
CA ASP A 184 -16.00 -7.99 -4.40
C ASP A 184 -15.91 -8.80 -5.71
N MET A 185 -15.91 -8.11 -6.86
CA MET A 185 -15.74 -8.76 -8.16
C MET A 185 -14.38 -9.45 -8.31
N LEU A 186 -13.30 -8.83 -7.81
CA LEU A 186 -11.96 -9.40 -7.83
C LEU A 186 -11.82 -10.53 -6.81
N GLU A 187 -12.31 -10.36 -5.58
CA GLU A 187 -12.28 -11.39 -4.52
C GLU A 187 -13.15 -12.61 -4.86
N ALA A 188 -14.19 -12.45 -5.69
CA ALA A 188 -14.97 -13.59 -6.18
C ALA A 188 -14.17 -14.54 -7.10
N VAL A 189 -13.06 -14.07 -7.69
CA VAL A 189 -12.25 -14.84 -8.66
C VAL A 189 -10.78 -14.99 -8.25
N LEU A 190 -10.38 -14.40 -7.12
CA LEU A 190 -9.02 -14.43 -6.58
C LEU A 190 -9.00 -15.05 -5.18
N PRO A 191 -8.00 -15.89 -4.86
CA PRO A 191 -7.93 -16.58 -3.57
C PRO A 191 -7.35 -15.74 -2.42
N MET A 192 -7.13 -14.44 -2.63
CA MET A 192 -6.48 -13.55 -1.65
C MET A 192 -7.28 -12.25 -1.49
N PRO A 193 -7.11 -11.53 -0.35
CA PRO A 193 -7.74 -10.23 -0.15
C PRO A 193 -7.26 -9.19 -1.15
N VAL A 194 -8.18 -8.30 -1.55
CA VAL A 194 -7.93 -7.23 -2.52
C VAL A 194 -8.12 -5.86 -1.87
N PHE A 195 -7.12 -5.01 -2.00
CA PHE A 195 -7.13 -3.64 -1.49
C PHE A 195 -7.21 -2.67 -2.65
N LEU A 196 -8.20 -1.78 -2.64
CA LEU A 196 -8.34 -0.73 -3.65
C LEU A 196 -7.94 0.62 -3.06
N ASP A 197 -7.30 1.46 -3.86
CA ASP A 197 -7.15 2.87 -3.55
C ASP A 197 -7.02 3.71 -4.82
N ASN A 198 -7.16 5.02 -4.68
CA ASN A 198 -6.82 5.96 -5.73
C ASN A 198 -5.30 5.86 -6.00
N ASP A 199 -4.91 5.87 -7.27
CA ASP A 199 -3.51 5.74 -7.67
C ASP A 199 -2.59 6.80 -7.01
N VAL A 200 -3.04 8.04 -6.85
CA VAL A 200 -2.23 9.09 -6.19
C VAL A 200 -2.04 8.85 -4.69
N ASN A 201 -3.02 8.23 -4.02
CA ASN A 201 -2.85 7.81 -2.62
C ASN A 201 -1.81 6.69 -2.50
N SER A 202 -1.74 5.81 -3.50
CA SER A 202 -0.71 4.77 -3.56
C SER A 202 0.69 5.38 -3.76
N VAL A 203 0.82 6.43 -4.58
CA VAL A 203 2.09 7.19 -4.71
C VAL A 203 2.43 7.89 -3.40
N ALA A 204 1.48 8.56 -2.75
CA ALA A 204 1.72 9.19 -1.44
C ALA A 204 2.14 8.16 -0.37
N LYS A 205 1.57 6.95 -0.41
CA LYS A 205 1.99 5.87 0.47
C LYS A 205 3.38 5.35 0.14
N ALA A 206 3.74 5.27 -1.14
CA ALA A 206 5.09 4.91 -1.57
C ALA A 206 6.13 5.94 -1.10
N GLU A 207 5.84 7.24 -1.23
CA GLU A 207 6.69 8.30 -0.69
C GLU A 207 6.84 8.20 0.84
N GLN A 208 5.77 7.86 1.55
CA GLN A 208 5.81 7.64 2.99
C GLN A 208 6.69 6.46 3.39
N LEU A 209 6.68 5.38 2.61
CA LEU A 209 7.38 4.14 2.97
C LEU A 209 8.83 4.11 2.47
N PHE A 210 9.09 4.68 1.30
CA PHE A 210 10.34 4.48 0.55
C PHE A 210 10.97 5.78 0.05
N GLY A 211 10.22 6.89 -0.01
CA GLY A 211 10.66 8.13 -0.63
C GLY A 211 10.98 9.24 0.35
N GLU A 212 10.69 10.48 -0.06
CA GLU A 212 10.98 11.71 0.68
C GLU A 212 10.01 11.94 1.86
N GLY A 213 8.89 11.20 1.89
CA GLY A 213 7.87 11.29 2.92
C GLY A 213 8.18 10.50 4.21
N ARG A 214 9.30 9.76 4.28
CA ARG A 214 9.62 8.85 5.41
C ARG A 214 9.72 9.56 6.76
N ASP A 215 10.30 10.76 6.78
CA ASP A 215 10.51 11.55 8.00
C ASP A 215 9.43 12.62 8.20
N ALA A 216 8.41 12.65 7.34
CA ALA A 216 7.33 13.62 7.36
C ALA A 216 6.01 12.96 7.79
N ARG A 217 5.40 13.51 8.85
CA ARG A 217 4.05 13.11 9.28
C ARG A 217 2.96 13.77 8.45
N ASP A 218 3.24 14.92 7.87
CA ASP A 218 2.28 15.73 7.12
C ASP A 218 2.93 16.17 5.81
N PHE A 219 2.39 15.73 4.68
CA PHE A 219 2.89 16.11 3.36
C PHE A 219 1.84 15.89 2.28
N LEU A 220 2.11 16.49 1.12
CA LEU A 220 1.30 16.38 -0.08
C LEU A 220 2.13 15.76 -1.20
N VAL A 221 1.51 14.90 -1.99
CA VAL A 221 2.06 14.45 -3.27
C VAL A 221 1.14 14.95 -4.37
N VAL A 222 1.69 15.67 -5.34
CA VAL A 222 0.96 16.14 -6.51
C VAL A 222 1.52 15.44 -7.74
N THR A 223 0.67 14.70 -8.44
CA THR A 223 1.04 14.04 -9.69
C THR A 223 0.54 14.84 -10.89
N ILE A 224 1.42 15.03 -11.88
CA ILE A 224 1.11 15.67 -13.16
C ILE A 224 1.50 14.67 -14.25
N GLU A 225 0.55 13.84 -14.66
CA GLU A 225 0.74 12.81 -15.69
C GLU A 225 -0.28 13.05 -16.83
N HIS A 226 -1.13 12.06 -17.12
CA HIS A 226 -2.28 12.22 -18.03
C HIS A 226 -3.47 12.96 -17.39
N GLY A 227 -3.31 13.36 -16.13
CA GLY A 227 -4.22 14.15 -15.33
C GLY A 227 -3.46 14.79 -14.17
N VAL A 228 -4.19 15.48 -13.31
CA VAL A 228 -3.65 16.06 -12.08
C VAL A 228 -4.28 15.32 -10.90
N GLY A 229 -3.45 14.76 -10.02
CA GLY A 229 -3.87 14.08 -8.80
C GLY A 229 -3.19 14.69 -7.57
N MET A 230 -3.81 14.52 -6.41
CA MET A 230 -3.18 14.89 -5.14
C MET A 230 -3.44 13.83 -4.07
N GLY A 231 -2.37 13.33 -3.47
CA GLY A 231 -2.41 12.51 -2.27
C GLY A 231 -2.05 13.37 -1.06
N ILE A 232 -2.78 13.19 0.03
CA ILE A 232 -2.61 13.97 1.26
C ILE A 232 -2.28 13.01 2.39
N VAL A 233 -1.20 13.26 3.10
CA VAL A 233 -0.85 12.56 4.35
C VAL A 233 -0.96 13.57 5.50
N ILE A 234 -1.76 13.23 6.51
CA ILE A 234 -1.93 14.01 7.75
C ILE A 234 -1.74 13.04 8.91
N ASP A 235 -0.91 13.40 9.89
CA ASP A 235 -0.61 12.56 11.05
C ASP A 235 -0.13 11.14 10.68
N GLY A 236 0.60 11.02 9.57
CA GLY A 236 1.10 9.76 9.04
C GLY A 236 0.01 8.88 8.41
N GLN A 237 -1.20 9.40 8.20
CA GLN A 237 -2.31 8.69 7.59
C GLN A 237 -2.72 9.34 6.28
N ILE A 238 -3.06 8.51 5.28
CA ILE A 238 -3.63 9.00 4.03
C ILE A 238 -5.01 9.60 4.31
N TYR A 239 -5.18 10.88 4.01
CA TYR A 239 -6.46 11.56 4.05
C TYR A 239 -7.24 11.28 2.77
N ARG A 240 -8.32 10.51 2.88
CA ARG A 240 -9.21 10.15 1.76
C ARG A 240 -10.49 10.98 1.73
N GLY A 241 -10.79 11.71 2.79
CA GLY A 241 -12.09 12.37 3.00
C GLY A 241 -13.27 11.39 3.06
N THR A 242 -14.48 11.93 3.09
CA THR A 242 -15.71 11.12 3.12
C THR A 242 -15.92 10.41 1.78
N ARG A 243 -16.09 9.08 1.82
CA ARG A 243 -16.34 8.22 0.64
C ARG A 243 -15.25 8.30 -0.45
N GLY A 244 -14.03 8.66 -0.07
CA GLY A 244 -12.90 8.78 -1.00
C GLY A 244 -12.84 10.08 -1.80
N CYS A 245 -13.71 11.06 -1.55
CA CYS A 245 -13.78 12.33 -2.31
C CYS A 245 -12.87 13.45 -1.77
N GLY A 246 -11.96 13.16 -0.83
CA GLY A 246 -11.28 14.18 -0.03
C GLY A 246 -10.23 15.02 -0.76
N ALA A 247 -9.62 14.47 -1.81
CA ALA A 247 -8.45 15.06 -2.46
C ALA A 247 -8.57 15.12 -3.99
N GLU A 248 -9.77 15.38 -4.51
CA GLU A 248 -10.07 15.52 -5.96
C GLU A 248 -9.55 16.85 -6.54
N PHE A 249 -8.29 17.18 -6.25
CA PHE A 249 -7.63 18.45 -6.56
C PHE A 249 -7.64 18.78 -8.06
N GLY A 250 -7.41 17.78 -8.92
CA GLY A 250 -7.42 17.94 -10.37
C GLY A 250 -8.79 18.29 -10.97
N HIS A 251 -9.86 18.28 -10.16
CA HIS A 251 -11.21 18.69 -10.55
C HIS A 251 -11.62 20.05 -9.96
N THR A 252 -10.68 20.77 -9.33
CA THR A 252 -10.88 22.16 -8.92
C THR A 252 -11.05 23.02 -10.17
N LYS A 253 -12.16 23.77 -10.26
CA LYS A 253 -12.39 24.68 -11.40
C LYS A 253 -11.38 25.82 -11.36
N VAL A 254 -10.58 25.94 -12.41
CA VAL A 254 -9.64 27.06 -12.57
C VAL A 254 -10.14 28.05 -13.62
N HIS A 255 -11.00 27.62 -14.55
CA HIS A 255 -11.63 28.49 -15.54
C HIS A 255 -13.10 28.12 -15.73
N PHE A 256 -14.06 28.87 -15.17
CA PHE A 256 -15.47 28.43 -15.09
C PHE A 256 -16.11 27.93 -16.39
N ASP A 257 -15.78 28.53 -17.54
CA ASP A 257 -16.27 28.14 -18.87
C ASP A 257 -15.23 27.34 -19.68
N GLY A 258 -14.33 26.65 -18.99
CA GLY A 258 -13.24 25.89 -19.59
C GLY A 258 -13.67 24.62 -20.32
N ALA A 259 -12.68 23.80 -20.65
CA ALA A 259 -12.87 22.55 -21.37
C ALA A 259 -13.80 21.58 -20.61
N LEU A 260 -14.47 20.70 -21.36
CA LEU A 260 -15.25 19.62 -20.76
C LEU A 260 -14.30 18.59 -20.15
N CYS A 261 -14.38 18.40 -18.83
CA CYS A 261 -13.64 17.36 -18.11
C CYS A 261 -14.38 16.02 -18.17
N ARG A 262 -13.64 14.91 -18.09
CA ARG A 262 -14.20 13.55 -18.03
C ARG A 262 -15.11 13.31 -16.81
N CYS A 263 -14.97 14.12 -15.75
CA CYS A 263 -15.87 14.07 -14.60
C CYS A 263 -17.28 14.62 -14.91
N GLY A 264 -17.47 15.27 -16.07
CA GLY A 264 -18.74 15.85 -16.52
C GLY A 264 -18.89 17.34 -16.22
N GLN A 265 -17.94 17.94 -15.50
CA GLN A 265 -17.89 19.38 -15.25
C GLN A 265 -17.09 20.12 -16.34
N ARG A 266 -17.26 21.44 -16.39
CA ARG A 266 -16.38 22.35 -17.13
C ARG A 266 -15.50 23.14 -16.18
N GLY A 267 -14.23 23.30 -16.56
CA GLY A 267 -13.32 24.30 -16.04
C GLY A 267 -11.91 23.83 -15.80
#